data_AF-A0A3T0Y2D6-F1
#
_entry.id   AF-A0A3T0Y2D6-F1
#
_cell.length_a   1.000
_cell.length_b   1.000
_cell.length_c   1.000
_cell.angle_alpha   90.00
_cell.angle_beta   90.00
_cell.angle_gamma   90.00
#
_symmetry.space_group_name_H-M   'P 1'
#
loop_
_entity.id
_entity.type
_entity.pdbx_description
1 polymer ?
#
loop_
_entity_poly.entity_id
_entity_poly.type
_entity_poly.pdbx_seq_one_letter_code
_entity_poly.pdbx_strand_id
1 'polypeptide(L)'
;MEGRGQHERASQLEKWLDTEESQSVGQKDQDGGESVGHRSGRRIIEILNTKRDDLGDDDVEHMQKVVGYVHRHLAQRPTKEDIESSKWRYSLMNWGHDPLK
;
A
#
# COMPACT_ATOMS: atom_id res chain seq x y z
N MET A 1 -13.58 7.42 -21.86
CA MET A 1 -14.37 7.03 -20.66
C MET A 1 -13.46 6.22 -19.71
N GLU A 2 -12.35 6.80 -19.27
CA GLU A 2 -11.35 6.11 -18.46
C GLU A 2 -10.98 7.03 -17.31
N GLY A 3 -11.18 6.58 -16.06
CA GLY A 3 -10.87 7.40 -14.88
C GLY A 3 -11.52 6.89 -13.59
N ARG A 4 -12.67 6.20 -13.66
CA ARG A 4 -13.40 5.80 -12.45
C ARG A 4 -12.65 4.77 -11.59
N GLY A 5 -11.90 3.84 -12.20
CA GLY A 5 -11.21 2.76 -11.47
C GLY A 5 -9.91 3.16 -10.75
N GLN A 6 -9.32 4.32 -11.06
CA GLN A 6 -8.12 4.80 -10.34
C GLN A 6 -8.52 5.56 -9.07
N HIS A 7 -9.54 6.42 -9.17
CA HIS A 7 -10.10 7.13 -8.02
C HIS A 7 -10.74 6.22 -6.97
N GLU A 8 -11.44 5.16 -7.39
CA GLU A 8 -11.99 4.19 -6.44
C GLU A 8 -10.90 3.49 -5.63
N ARG A 9 -9.80 3.08 -6.26
CA ARG A 9 -8.66 2.46 -5.55
C ARG A 9 -7.95 3.44 -4.63
N ALA A 10 -7.77 4.70 -5.06
CA ALA A 10 -7.19 5.75 -4.22
C ALA A 10 -8.02 5.98 -2.95
N SER A 11 -9.34 6.17 -3.10
CA SER A 11 -10.24 6.40 -1.96
C SER A 11 -10.37 5.20 -1.02
N GLN A 12 -10.28 3.96 -1.53
CA GLN A 12 -10.26 2.77 -0.68
C GLN A 12 -8.96 2.68 0.13
N LEU A 13 -7.82 2.97 -0.50
CA LEU A 13 -6.53 2.99 0.18
C LEU A 13 -6.46 4.12 1.21
N GLU A 14 -6.96 5.31 0.89
CA GLU A 14 -7.03 6.45 1.81
C GLU A 14 -7.81 6.09 3.09
N LYS A 15 -9.02 5.55 2.95
CA LYS A 15 -9.82 5.07 4.08
C LYS A 15 -9.11 4.01 4.91
N TRP A 16 -8.35 3.13 4.25
CA TRP A 16 -7.57 2.13 4.96
C TRP A 16 -6.43 2.77 5.75
N LEU A 17 -5.70 3.72 5.17
CA LEU A 17 -4.57 4.37 5.83
C LEU A 17 -4.98 5.15 7.09
N ASP A 18 -6.19 5.69 7.13
CA ASP A 18 -6.73 6.39 8.30
C ASP A 18 -7.02 5.48 9.52
N THR A 19 -6.94 4.16 9.37
CA THR A 19 -7.22 3.20 10.45
C THR A 19 -6.06 3.03 11.42
N GLU A 20 -6.36 2.67 12.67
CA GLU A 20 -5.34 2.32 13.67
C GLU A 20 -4.57 1.07 13.25
N GLU A 21 -5.26 0.10 12.64
CA GLU A 21 -4.68 -1.14 12.13
C GLU A 21 -3.57 -0.84 11.12
N SER A 22 -3.85 0.02 10.13
CA SER A 22 -2.86 0.49 9.15
C SER A 22 -1.64 1.15 9.80
N GLN A 23 -1.88 2.05 10.75
CA GLN A 23 -0.82 2.80 11.45
C GLN A 23 0.03 1.93 12.39
N SER A 24 -0.53 0.81 12.86
CA SER A 24 0.12 -0.10 13.81
C SER A 24 1.07 -1.11 13.18
N VAL A 25 1.03 -1.32 11.85
CA VAL A 25 1.79 -2.36 11.15
C VAL A 25 2.90 -1.82 10.25
N GLY A 26 3.87 -2.70 9.97
CA GLY A 26 4.98 -2.45 9.08
C GLY A 26 6.27 -2.04 9.78
N GLN A 27 7.36 -2.03 9.01
CA GLN A 27 8.68 -1.64 9.50
C GLN A 27 8.73 -0.13 9.75
N LYS A 28 9.20 0.25 10.94
CA LYS A 28 9.44 1.65 11.33
C LYS A 28 10.95 1.93 11.34
N ASP A 29 11.30 3.19 11.15
CA ASP A 29 12.68 3.65 11.36
C ASP A 29 13.02 3.67 12.86
N GLN A 30 14.29 3.89 13.20
CA GLN A 30 14.79 3.80 14.59
C GLN A 30 14.05 4.72 15.57
N ASP A 31 13.49 5.82 15.07
CA ASP A 31 12.75 6.80 15.84
C ASP A 31 11.27 6.43 16.08
N GLY A 32 10.82 5.24 15.64
CA GLY A 32 9.51 4.68 16.00
C GLY A 32 8.29 5.36 15.35
N GLY A 33 8.49 6.21 14.34
CA GLY A 33 7.45 6.96 13.65
C GLY A 33 6.57 6.13 12.69
N GLU A 34 6.10 6.78 11.62
CA GLU A 34 5.28 6.17 10.57
C GLU A 34 6.02 5.01 9.89
N SER A 35 5.31 3.90 9.60
CA SER A 35 5.93 2.76 8.94
C SER A 35 6.23 3.04 7.46
N VAL A 36 7.25 2.36 6.93
CA VAL A 36 7.63 2.46 5.52
C VAL A 36 6.46 2.12 4.60
N GLY A 37 5.67 1.10 4.96
CA GLY A 37 4.49 0.71 4.20
C GLY A 37 3.40 1.78 4.23
N HIS A 38 3.11 2.34 5.40
CA HIS A 38 2.10 3.40 5.52
C HIS A 38 2.49 4.64 4.70
N ARG A 39 3.76 5.07 4.77
CA ARG A 39 4.29 6.14 3.90
C ARG A 39 4.15 5.80 2.42
N SER A 40 4.43 4.55 2.05
CA SER A 40 4.28 4.08 0.67
C SER A 40 2.81 4.18 0.22
N GLY A 41 1.86 3.83 1.07
CA GLY A 41 0.43 3.97 0.80
C GLY A 41 0.04 5.40 0.45
N ARG A 42 0.51 6.39 1.22
CA ARG A 42 0.26 7.81 0.89
C ARG A 42 0.86 8.20 -0.45
N ARG A 43 2.07 7.74 -0.74
CA ARG A 43 2.73 7.99 -2.04
C ARG A 43 1.97 7.35 -3.21
N ILE A 44 1.37 6.18 -3.02
CA ILE A 44 0.50 5.55 -4.02
C ILE A 44 -0.74 6.41 -4.29
N ILE A 45 -1.37 6.97 -3.25
CA ILE A 45 -2.53 7.86 -3.40
C ILE A 45 -2.15 9.12 -4.19
N GLU A 46 -1.00 9.73 -3.90
CA GLU A 46 -0.49 10.86 -4.69
C GLU A 46 -0.33 10.49 -6.16
N ILE A 47 0.35 9.38 -6.46
CA ILE A 47 0.56 8.88 -7.83
C ILE A 47 -0.77 8.63 -8.54
N LEU A 48 -1.76 8.03 -7.87
CA LEU A 48 -3.09 7.76 -8.43
C LEU A 48 -3.89 9.03 -8.73
N ASN A 49 -3.56 10.15 -8.08
CA ASN A 49 -4.19 11.45 -8.30
C ASN A 49 -3.37 12.36 -9.25
N THR A 50 -2.16 11.96 -9.62
CA THR A 50 -1.33 12.66 -10.62
C THR A 50 -1.73 12.24 -12.04
N LYS A 51 -1.76 13.20 -12.97
CA LYS A 51 -2.03 12.88 -14.38
C LYS A 51 -0.85 12.10 -14.94
N ARG A 52 -1.15 11.20 -15.88
CA ARG A 52 -0.15 10.30 -16.45
C ARG A 52 1.03 11.02 -17.10
N ASP A 53 0.79 12.17 -17.73
CA ASP A 53 1.83 13.00 -18.38
C ASP A 53 2.66 13.82 -17.37
N ASP A 54 2.20 13.92 -16.12
CA ASP A 54 2.87 14.62 -15.02
C ASP A 54 3.68 13.65 -14.13
N LEU A 55 3.66 12.34 -14.42
CA LEU A 55 4.45 11.34 -13.68
C LEU A 55 5.93 11.42 -14.08
N GLY A 56 6.82 11.43 -13.10
CA GLY A 56 8.27 11.42 -13.27
C GLY A 56 8.92 10.07 -12.98
N ASP A 57 10.24 10.01 -13.13
CA ASP A 57 11.03 8.80 -12.90
C ASP A 57 10.89 8.28 -11.45
N ASP A 58 10.84 9.18 -10.46
CA ASP A 58 10.62 8.83 -9.05
C ASP A 58 9.27 8.13 -8.81
N ASP A 59 8.21 8.51 -9.56
CA ASP A 59 6.92 7.84 -9.50
C ASP A 59 7.03 6.41 -10.04
N VAL A 60 7.74 6.24 -11.16
CA VAL A 60 7.98 4.95 -11.80
C VAL A 60 8.79 4.02 -10.90
N GLU A 61 9.88 4.52 -10.31
CA GLU A 61 10.69 3.78 -9.35
C GLU A 61 9.86 3.36 -8.13
N HIS A 62 9.01 4.26 -7.62
CA HIS A 62 8.12 3.93 -6.53
C HIS A 62 7.13 2.83 -6.90
N MET A 63 6.50 2.90 -8.08
CA MET A 63 5.58 1.86 -8.57
C MET A 63 6.30 0.50 -8.70
N GLN A 64 7.53 0.48 -9.21
CA GLN A 64 8.33 -0.75 -9.28
C GLN A 64 8.64 -1.33 -7.89
N LYS A 65 8.97 -0.46 -6.93
CA LYS A 65 9.18 -0.85 -5.53
C LYS A 65 7.93 -1.48 -4.92
N VAL A 66 6.75 -0.88 -5.16
CA VAL A 66 5.46 -1.39 -4.70
C VAL A 66 5.19 -2.79 -5.26
N VAL A 67 5.30 -2.97 -6.58
CA VAL A 67 5.09 -4.28 -7.22
C VAL A 67 6.06 -5.33 -6.65
N GLY A 68 7.34 -4.98 -6.51
CA GLY A 68 8.34 -5.86 -5.95
C GLY A 68 8.05 -6.25 -4.50
N TYR A 69 7.58 -5.30 -3.67
CA TYR A 69 7.17 -5.59 -2.30
C TYR A 69 5.98 -6.54 -2.26
N VAL A 70 4.91 -6.24 -2.99
CA VAL A 70 3.68 -7.04 -3.03
C VAL A 70 3.99 -8.48 -3.42
N HIS A 71 4.74 -8.71 -4.51
CA HIS A 71 5.08 -10.07 -4.93
C HIS A 71 5.88 -10.86 -3.88
N ARG A 72 6.91 -10.24 -3.29
CA ARG A 72 7.72 -10.92 -2.26
C ARG A 72 6.91 -11.22 -1.01
N HIS A 73 6.05 -10.29 -0.59
CA HIS A 73 5.29 -10.44 0.64
C HIS A 73 4.12 -11.40 0.47
N LEU A 74 3.47 -11.44 -0.71
CA LEU A 74 2.48 -12.47 -1.05
C LEU A 74 3.05 -13.89 -0.95
N ALA A 75 4.30 -14.09 -1.39
CA ALA A 75 4.98 -15.39 -1.26
C ALA A 75 5.24 -15.82 0.19
N GLN A 76 5.13 -14.89 1.15
CA GLN A 76 5.31 -15.13 2.58
C GLN A 76 3.98 -15.34 3.33
N ARG A 77 2.90 -15.68 2.61
CA ARG A 77 1.57 -15.88 3.20
C ARG A 77 1.64 -16.85 4.41
N PRO A 78 1.17 -16.42 5.60
CA PRO A 78 1.18 -17.29 6.77
C PRO A 78 0.18 -18.44 6.60
N THR A 79 0.50 -19.61 7.18
CA THR A 79 -0.32 -20.82 7.08
C THR A 79 -1.06 -21.17 8.37
N LYS A 80 -0.74 -20.50 9.48
CA LYS A 80 -1.24 -20.80 10.82
C LYS A 80 -1.96 -19.63 11.49
N GLU A 81 -2.10 -18.51 10.79
CA GLU A 81 -2.71 -17.28 11.31
C GLU A 81 -4.04 -17.04 10.59
N ASP A 82 -4.97 -16.37 11.28
CA ASP A 82 -6.15 -15.81 10.62
C ASP A 82 -5.71 -14.73 9.63
N ILE A 83 -6.00 -14.93 8.36
CA ILE A 83 -5.52 -14.06 7.28
C ILE A 83 -6.22 -12.71 7.32
N GLU A 84 -7.51 -12.68 7.67
CA GLU A 84 -8.33 -11.46 7.62
C GLU A 84 -7.79 -10.36 8.53
N SER A 85 -7.33 -10.73 9.72
CA SER A 85 -6.78 -9.81 10.72
C SER A 85 -5.25 -9.86 10.86
N SER A 86 -4.55 -10.55 9.96
CA SER A 86 -3.10 -10.71 10.03
C SER A 86 -2.33 -9.42 9.74
N LYS A 87 -1.20 -9.23 10.44
CA LYS A 87 -0.23 -8.18 10.11
C LYS A 87 0.31 -8.31 8.68
N TRP A 88 0.36 -9.54 8.15
CA TRP A 88 0.71 -9.82 6.75
C TRP A 88 -0.25 -9.14 5.77
N ARG A 89 -1.56 -9.35 5.94
CA ARG A 89 -2.58 -8.72 5.10
C ARG A 89 -2.55 -7.21 5.27
N TYR A 90 -2.56 -6.71 6.50
CA TYR A 90 -2.57 -5.28 6.78
C TYR A 90 -1.34 -4.58 6.20
N SER A 91 -0.18 -5.25 6.22
CA SER A 91 1.00 -4.74 5.54
C SER A 91 0.79 -4.66 4.02
N LEU A 92 0.27 -5.69 3.35
CA LEU A 92 -0.05 -5.61 1.92
C LEU A 92 -1.04 -4.47 1.60
N MET A 93 -2.03 -4.25 2.47
CA MET A 93 -3.01 -3.18 2.31
C MET A 93 -2.36 -1.79 2.42
N ASN A 94 -1.38 -1.59 3.32
CA ASN A 94 -0.58 -0.34 3.34
C ASN A 94 0.18 -0.10 2.02
N TRP A 95 0.47 -1.16 1.27
CA TRP A 95 1.10 -1.11 -0.05
C TRP A 95 0.08 -1.12 -1.21
N GLY A 96 -1.19 -0.85 -0.94
CA GLY A 96 -2.25 -0.73 -1.94
C GLY A 96 -2.76 -2.06 -2.51
N HIS A 97 -2.49 -3.20 -1.84
CA HIS A 97 -2.94 -4.52 -2.27
C HIS A 97 -3.72 -5.23 -1.15
N ASP A 98 -5.00 -5.52 -1.38
CA ASP A 98 -5.76 -6.41 -0.49
C ASP A 98 -5.78 -7.82 -1.09
N PRO A 99 -5.06 -8.81 -0.51
CA PRO A 99 -5.00 -10.18 -1.03
C PRO A 99 -6.32 -10.97 -0.92
N LEU A 100 -7.35 -10.39 -0.31
CA LEU A 100 -8.69 -10.99 -0.18
C LEU A 100 -9.72 -10.34 -1.12
N LYS A 101 -9.30 -9.45 -2.02
CA LYS A 101 -10.14 -8.81 -3.02
C LYS A 101 -9.75 -9.19 -4.45
#